data_AF-A0A0M1NZA3-F1
#
_entry.id   AF-A0A0M1NZA3-F1
#
_cell.length_a   1.000
_cell.length_b   1.000
_cell.length_c   1.000
_cell.angle_alpha   90.00
_cell.angle_beta   90.00
_cell.angle_gamma   90.00
#
_symmetry.space_group_name_H-M   'P 1'
#
loop_
_entity.id
_entity.type
_entity.pdbx_description
1 polymer ?
#
loop_
_entity_poly.entity_id
_entity_poly.type
_entity_poly.pdbx_seq_one_letter_code
_entity_poly.pdbx_strand_id
1 'polypeptide(L)'
;MNDILGVIAIIALVILASFLIIDKYKQYKKLKSYFKEELQKLELISPELYRHKNSMIAIDIENTTIASICFNRPTELYTFKTDYILPSSTNKVILAFNETDYEFMIIISRENGGIVRRYHFLDIRDIEVIEEHEIIEQKEFITHIYMKLYVDDIEIPYFLIDFLRFRVRVNSKNHFNIRDIAEESMEKIKILILRASKDSTANNREGVVKVSNVSFNISGNVYGAMMATQGAATMNNNIYINEIEKMIEENGGNDKEELRIMVNEIRELLEDKEEIKKGILLKYSDQLEKHSWITGAIAQLTLGWLIGK
;
A
#
# COMPACT_ATOMS: atom_id res chain seq x y z
N MET A 1 15.45 57.68 -21.67
CA MET A 1 15.83 57.44 -20.25
C MET A 1 15.25 56.12 -19.72
N ASN A 2 14.03 55.73 -20.12
CA ASN A 2 13.41 54.46 -19.70
C ASN A 2 14.11 53.18 -20.20
N ASP A 3 14.74 53.20 -21.39
CA ASP A 3 15.41 52.01 -21.93
C ASP A 3 16.71 51.63 -21.19
N ILE A 4 17.44 52.62 -20.68
CA ILE A 4 18.69 52.38 -19.93
C ILE A 4 18.39 51.71 -18.59
N LEU A 5 17.32 52.13 -17.91
CA LEU A 5 16.90 51.52 -16.65
C LEU A 5 16.47 50.06 -16.83
N GLY A 6 15.77 49.76 -17.93
CA GLY A 6 15.38 48.40 -18.30
C GLY A 6 16.58 47.49 -18.59
N VAL A 7 17.58 47.98 -19.33
CA VAL A 7 18.81 47.23 -19.61
C VAL A 7 19.60 46.96 -18.32
N ILE A 8 19.71 47.94 -17.42
CA ILE A 8 20.38 47.77 -16.12
C ILE A 8 19.65 46.71 -15.26
N ALA A 9 18.32 46.73 -15.23
CA ALA A 9 17.53 45.75 -14.49
C ALA A 9 17.71 44.32 -15.02
N ILE A 10 17.76 44.13 -16.34
CA ILE A 10 18.02 42.82 -16.96
C ILE A 10 19.42 42.32 -16.60
N ILE A 11 20.45 43.18 -16.69
CA ILE A 11 21.83 42.83 -16.32
C ILE A 11 21.90 42.41 -14.84
N ALA A 12 21.25 43.16 -13.94
CA ALA A 12 21.20 42.82 -12.52
C ALA A 12 20.53 41.46 -12.27
N LEU A 13 19.44 41.15 -12.95
CA LEU A 13 18.76 39.84 -12.87
C LEU A 13 19.65 38.69 -13.36
N VAL A 14 20.38 38.88 -14.46
CA VAL A 14 21.31 37.87 -15.00
C VAL A 14 22.46 37.62 -14.03
N ILE A 15 23.02 38.67 -13.42
CA ILE A 15 24.08 38.54 -12.42
C ILE A 15 23.56 37.80 -11.18
N LEU A 16 22.36 38.15 -10.70
CA LEU A 16 21.73 37.49 -9.55
C LEU A 16 21.46 36.01 -9.84
N ALA A 17 20.87 35.68 -10.99
CA ALA A 17 20.61 34.30 -11.41
C ALA A 17 21.92 33.51 -11.51
N SER A 18 22.96 34.10 -12.08
CA SER A 18 24.29 33.49 -12.19
C SER A 18 24.89 33.19 -10.81
N PHE A 19 24.77 34.11 -9.85
CA PHE A 19 25.24 33.91 -8.48
C PHE A 19 24.49 32.76 -7.78
N LEU A 20 23.16 32.69 -7.94
CA LEU A 20 22.33 31.61 -7.40
C LEU A 20 22.69 30.24 -7.99
N ILE A 21 22.97 30.18 -9.30
CA ILE A 21 23.41 28.95 -9.97
C ILE A 21 24.78 28.50 -9.44
N ILE A 22 25.73 29.42 -9.29
CA ILE A 22 27.07 29.13 -8.76
C ILE A 22 26.98 28.61 -7.32
N ASP A 23 26.15 29.23 -6.47
CA ASP A 23 25.98 28.78 -5.10
C ASP A 23 25.37 27.38 -5.03
N LYS A 24 24.28 27.13 -5.77
CA LYS A 24 23.69 25.78 -5.90
C LYS A 24 24.69 24.75 -6.40
N TYR A 25 25.52 25.10 -7.38
CA TYR A 25 26.56 24.22 -7.90
C TYR A 25 27.62 23.88 -6.84
N LYS A 26 28.06 24.88 -6.05
CA LYS A 26 29.00 24.66 -4.95
C LYS A 26 28.41 23.73 -3.89
N GLN A 27 27.15 23.95 -3.49
CA GLN A 27 26.45 23.07 -2.54
C GLN A 27 26.34 21.65 -3.08
N TYR A 28 25.94 21.49 -4.35
CA TYR A 28 25.86 20.18 -5.00
C TYR A 28 27.21 19.45 -5.01
N LYS A 29 28.31 20.15 -5.32
CA LYS A 29 29.66 19.58 -5.33
C LYS A 29 30.09 19.11 -3.94
N LYS A 30 29.83 19.91 -2.90
CA LYS A 30 30.10 19.53 -1.50
C LYS A 30 29.34 18.26 -1.11
N LEU A 31 28.04 18.25 -1.40
CA LEU A 31 27.16 17.12 -1.10
C LEU A 31 27.59 15.83 -1.82
N LYS A 32 27.98 15.95 -3.10
CA LYS A 32 28.50 14.82 -3.88
C LYS A 32 29.83 14.28 -3.31
N SER A 33 30.74 15.16 -2.88
CA SER A 33 32.00 14.74 -2.25
C SER A 33 31.74 13.98 -0.95
N TYR A 34 30.89 14.55 -0.10
CA TYR A 34 30.52 13.95 1.17
C TYR A 34 29.94 12.54 0.99
N PHE A 35 28.97 12.36 0.09
CA PHE A 35 28.39 11.03 -0.17
C PHE A 35 29.41 10.03 -0.72
N LYS A 36 30.35 10.49 -1.55
CA LYS A 36 31.42 9.62 -2.06
C LYS A 36 32.34 9.17 -0.92
N GLU A 37 32.73 10.09 -0.04
CA GLU A 37 33.58 9.80 1.12
C GLU A 37 32.89 8.85 2.09
N GLU A 38 31.60 9.05 2.39
CA GLU A 38 30.83 8.14 3.25
C GLU A 38 30.72 6.74 2.63
N LEU A 39 30.37 6.62 1.35
CA LEU A 39 30.30 5.32 0.68
C LEU A 39 31.63 4.57 0.69
N GLN A 40 32.75 5.28 0.57
CA GLN A 40 34.09 4.67 0.63
C GLN A 40 34.42 4.11 2.03
N LYS A 41 33.89 4.71 3.10
CA LYS A 41 34.10 4.23 4.48
C LYS A 41 33.30 2.99 4.81
N LEU A 42 32.15 2.80 4.14
CA LEU A 42 31.21 1.74 4.46
C LEU A 42 31.57 0.38 3.84
N GLU A 43 32.56 0.34 2.94
CA GLU A 43 33.04 -0.88 2.27
C GLU A 43 31.91 -1.73 1.64
N LEU A 44 30.80 -1.11 1.23
CA LEU A 44 29.64 -1.78 0.64
C LEU A 44 29.97 -2.41 -0.70
N ILE A 45 29.42 -3.60 -0.96
CA ILE A 45 29.59 -4.34 -2.21
C ILE A 45 28.47 -3.94 -3.17
N SER A 46 28.82 -3.20 -4.22
CA SER A 46 27.91 -2.80 -5.30
C SER A 46 26.52 -2.28 -4.85
N PRO A 47 26.45 -1.30 -3.93
CA PRO A 47 25.18 -0.89 -3.33
C PRO A 47 24.26 -0.20 -4.35
N GLU A 48 22.97 -0.46 -4.23
CA GLU A 48 21.94 0.36 -4.87
C GLU A 48 21.80 1.71 -4.15
N LEU A 49 21.78 2.81 -4.90
CA LEU A 49 21.83 4.16 -4.35
C LEU A 49 20.56 4.96 -4.63
N TYR A 50 19.89 5.39 -3.57
CA TYR A 50 18.66 6.16 -3.61
C TYR A 50 18.85 7.52 -2.96
N ARG A 51 18.93 8.58 -3.77
CA ARG A 51 19.17 9.95 -3.29
C ARG A 51 17.87 10.75 -3.22
N HIS A 52 17.66 11.45 -2.10
CA HIS A 52 16.61 12.43 -1.93
C HIS A 52 17.17 13.68 -1.26
N LYS A 53 17.24 14.80 -2.00
CA LYS A 53 17.79 16.08 -1.50
C LYS A 53 19.20 15.89 -0.88
N ASN A 54 19.32 16.08 0.44
CA ASN A 54 20.54 16.02 1.24
C ASN A 54 20.74 14.67 1.95
N SER A 55 19.92 13.66 1.64
CA SER A 55 20.08 12.29 2.10
C SER A 55 20.29 11.31 0.95
N MET A 56 20.90 10.18 1.28
CA MET A 56 21.13 9.06 0.39
C MET A 56 20.96 7.77 1.19
N ILE A 57 20.20 6.83 0.63
CA ILE A 57 20.11 5.47 1.13
C ILE A 57 20.96 4.59 0.22
N ALA A 58 21.88 3.84 0.80
CA ALA A 58 22.67 2.84 0.10
C ALA A 58 22.24 1.46 0.59
N ILE A 59 21.85 0.58 -0.32
CA ILE A 59 21.37 -0.76 0.00
C ILE A 59 22.32 -1.78 -0.60
N ASP A 60 23.05 -2.47 0.25
CA ASP A 60 23.90 -3.61 -0.09
C ASP A 60 23.10 -4.89 0.16
N ILE A 61 22.56 -5.42 -0.93
CA ILE A 61 21.70 -6.61 -0.92
C ILE A 61 22.51 -7.85 -0.49
N GLU A 62 23.78 -7.94 -0.91
CA GLU A 62 24.64 -9.09 -0.64
C GLU A 62 25.00 -9.19 0.84
N ASN A 63 25.35 -8.06 1.46
CA ASN A 63 25.70 -8.00 2.89
C ASN A 63 24.50 -7.67 3.78
N THR A 64 23.27 -7.63 3.26
CA THR A 64 22.05 -7.30 4.00
C THR A 64 22.14 -5.97 4.75
N THR A 65 22.92 -5.01 4.23
CA THR A 65 23.26 -3.77 4.93
C THR A 65 22.58 -2.59 4.24
N ILE A 66 21.84 -1.82 5.02
CA ILE A 66 21.20 -0.58 4.58
C ILE A 66 21.86 0.57 5.33
N ALA A 67 22.44 1.51 4.58
CA ALA A 67 23.04 2.72 5.13
C ALA A 67 22.17 3.94 4.82
N SER A 68 21.75 4.65 5.87
CA SER A 68 21.08 5.95 5.80
C SER A 68 22.12 7.04 6.02
N ILE A 69 22.47 7.73 4.94
CA ILE A 69 23.51 8.76 4.91
C ILE A 69 22.84 10.12 4.77
N CYS A 70 23.05 11.02 5.74
CA CYS A 70 22.50 12.37 5.73
C CYS A 70 23.63 13.40 5.87
N PHE A 71 23.62 14.42 5.01
CA PHE A 71 24.69 15.42 5.00
C PHE A 71 24.92 16.05 6.38
N ASN A 72 26.18 16.07 6.82
CA ASN A 72 26.61 16.56 8.14
C ASN A 72 25.99 15.82 9.34
N ARG A 73 25.61 14.55 9.17
CA ARG A 73 25.15 13.70 10.27
C ARG A 73 25.92 12.38 10.30
N PRO A 74 25.93 11.68 11.44
CA PRO A 74 26.41 10.30 11.48
C PRO A 74 25.61 9.44 10.51
N THR A 75 26.32 8.56 9.79
CA THR A 75 25.67 7.53 8.97
C THR A 75 25.06 6.48 9.88
N GLU A 76 23.79 6.15 9.63
CA GLU A 76 23.05 5.12 10.35
C GLU A 76 23.08 3.81 9.54
N LEU A 77 23.37 2.70 10.20
CA LEU A 77 23.44 1.38 9.58
C LEU A 77 22.35 0.48 10.12
N TYR A 78 21.73 -0.28 9.23
CA TYR A 78 20.68 -1.24 9.53
C TYR A 78 21.01 -2.57 8.86
N THR A 79 20.83 -3.67 9.59
CA THR A 79 20.93 -5.01 9.03
C THR A 79 19.53 -5.49 8.69
N PHE A 80 19.26 -5.66 7.40
CA PHE A 80 17.99 -6.11 6.87
C PHE A 80 18.23 -6.87 5.57
N LYS A 81 17.88 -8.17 5.56
CA LYS A 81 17.88 -8.96 4.33
C LYS A 81 16.75 -8.44 3.45
N THR A 82 17.09 -8.04 2.23
CA THR A 82 16.13 -7.49 1.28
C THR A 82 16.11 -8.35 0.02
N ASP A 83 14.92 -8.84 -0.34
CA ASP A 83 14.69 -9.59 -1.57
C ASP A 83 14.16 -8.66 -2.68
N TYR A 84 13.48 -7.58 -2.30
CA TYR A 84 12.87 -6.64 -3.23
C TYR A 84 12.82 -5.22 -2.64
N ILE A 85 12.98 -4.20 -3.49
CA ILE A 85 12.95 -2.79 -3.10
C ILE A 85 11.93 -2.05 -3.97
N LEU A 86 11.09 -1.23 -3.35
CA LEU A 86 10.13 -0.36 -4.00
C LEU A 86 10.37 1.09 -3.59
N PRO A 87 11.13 1.86 -4.40
CA PRO A 87 11.33 3.28 -4.17
C PRO A 87 10.12 4.08 -4.66
N SER A 88 9.76 5.11 -3.92
CA SER A 88 8.92 6.19 -4.46
C SER A 88 9.64 6.91 -5.59
N SER A 89 8.87 7.57 -6.44
CA SER A 89 9.31 8.38 -7.58
C SER A 89 10.41 9.36 -7.16
N THR A 90 10.28 9.99 -5.99
CA THR A 90 11.25 10.98 -5.48
C THR A 90 12.36 10.38 -4.60
N ASN A 91 12.38 9.06 -4.42
CA ASN A 91 13.20 8.33 -3.44
C ASN A 91 13.01 8.81 -1.99
N LYS A 92 11.93 9.55 -1.71
CA LYS A 92 11.63 10.06 -0.37
C LYS A 92 11.24 8.92 0.57
N VAL A 93 10.42 8.00 0.07
CA VAL A 93 10.01 6.78 0.74
C VAL A 93 10.56 5.60 -0.05
N ILE A 94 11.12 4.61 0.62
CA ILE A 94 11.59 3.35 0.05
C ILE A 94 11.05 2.23 0.93
N LEU A 95 10.44 1.22 0.32
CA LEU A 95 10.09 -0.02 0.98
C LEU A 95 11.14 -1.07 0.61
N ALA A 96 11.74 -1.70 1.60
CA ALA A 96 12.60 -2.87 1.41
C ALA A 96 11.86 -4.07 1.98
N PHE A 97 11.77 -5.16 1.23
CA PHE A 97 10.96 -6.33 1.58
C PHE A 97 11.85 -7.55 1.79
N ASN A 98 11.58 -8.28 2.87
CA ASN A 98 12.11 -9.60 3.15
C ASN A 98 10.96 -10.61 2.98
N GLU A 99 10.90 -11.24 1.82
CA GLU A 99 9.88 -12.23 1.50
C GLU A 99 10.08 -13.52 2.32
N THR A 100 11.30 -13.79 2.79
CA THR A 100 11.62 -14.99 3.59
C THR A 100 11.08 -14.89 5.01
N ASP A 101 11.33 -13.77 5.67
CA ASP A 101 10.96 -13.55 7.07
C ASP A 101 9.60 -12.85 7.22
N TYR A 102 8.92 -12.58 6.10
CA TYR A 102 7.66 -11.83 6.05
C TYR A 102 7.71 -10.46 6.71
N GLU A 103 8.83 -9.77 6.54
CA GLU A 103 9.04 -8.43 7.08
C GLU A 103 9.27 -7.41 5.98
N PHE A 104 9.01 -6.16 6.29
CA PHE A 104 9.38 -5.05 5.43
C PHE A 104 9.88 -3.87 6.26
N MET A 105 10.74 -3.08 5.63
CA MET A 105 11.33 -1.89 6.21
C MET A 105 10.90 -0.68 5.39
N ILE A 106 10.34 0.33 6.07
CA ILE A 106 10.02 1.62 5.50
C ILE A 106 11.13 2.59 5.84
N ILE A 107 11.75 3.16 4.80
CA ILE A 107 12.82 4.13 4.91
C ILE A 107 12.33 5.46 4.35
N ILE A 108 12.21 6.46 5.21
CA ILE A 108 11.77 7.81 4.87
C ILE A 108 12.96 8.74 4.94
N SER A 109 13.48 9.12 3.78
CA SER A 109 14.48 10.17 3.64
C SER A 109 13.92 11.54 4.01
N ARG A 110 14.53 12.23 4.98
CA ARG A 110 14.24 13.64 5.29
C ARG A 110 15.53 14.46 5.25
N GLU A 111 15.39 15.78 5.06
CA GLU A 111 16.52 16.72 5.09
C GLU A 111 17.26 16.71 6.43
N ASN A 112 16.56 16.30 7.51
CA ASN A 112 17.04 16.30 8.88
C ASN A 112 17.13 14.86 9.45
N GLY A 113 17.54 13.88 8.65
CA GLY A 113 17.70 12.49 9.08
C GLY A 113 16.58 11.57 8.59
N GLY A 114 16.93 10.30 8.37
CA GLY A 114 15.98 9.28 7.93
C GLY A 114 15.06 8.83 9.08
N ILE A 115 13.86 8.38 8.75
CA ILE A 115 13.12 7.48 9.65
C ILE A 115 13.17 6.10 9.02
N VAL A 116 13.62 5.12 9.80
CA VAL A 116 13.60 3.72 9.40
C VAL A 116 12.72 2.97 10.39
N ARG A 117 11.69 2.29 9.89
CA ARG A 117 10.79 1.45 10.68
C ARG A 117 10.70 0.07 10.04
N ARG A 118 10.70 -0.97 10.87
CA ARG A 118 10.54 -2.37 10.47
C ARG A 118 9.17 -2.84 10.92
N TYR A 119 8.50 -3.60 10.06
CA TYR A 119 7.18 -4.14 10.28
C TYR A 119 7.13 -5.58 9.76
N HIS A 120 6.17 -6.34 10.26
CA HIS A 120 5.78 -7.61 9.68
C HIS A 120 4.65 -7.38 8.65
N PHE A 121 4.53 -8.21 7.61
CA PHE A 121 3.45 -8.03 6.61
C PHE A 121 2.05 -8.11 7.22
N LEU A 122 1.89 -8.85 8.33
CA LEU A 122 0.61 -8.92 9.05
C LEU A 122 0.25 -7.62 9.79
N ASP A 123 1.18 -6.69 9.93
CA ASP A 123 0.90 -5.35 10.47
C ASP A 123 0.21 -4.46 9.42
N ILE A 124 0.07 -4.91 8.17
CA ILE A 124 -0.62 -4.17 7.11
C ILE A 124 -2.12 -4.44 7.21
N ARG A 125 -2.91 -3.38 7.41
CA ARG A 125 -4.38 -3.44 7.45
C ARG A 125 -5.00 -3.41 6.07
N ASP A 126 -4.48 -2.54 5.24
CA ASP A 126 -5.06 -2.24 3.94
C ASP A 126 -4.05 -1.58 3.00
N ILE A 127 -4.29 -1.69 1.70
CA ILE A 127 -3.46 -1.09 0.64
C ILE A 127 -4.35 -0.59 -0.48
N GLU A 128 -4.20 0.68 -0.82
CA GLU A 128 -4.99 1.34 -1.86
C GLU A 128 -4.09 2.07 -2.85
N VAL A 129 -4.43 2.05 -4.15
CA VAL A 129 -3.82 2.94 -5.15
C VAL A 129 -4.78 4.10 -5.39
N ILE A 130 -4.27 5.32 -5.27
CA ILE A 130 -5.04 6.56 -5.37
C ILE A 130 -4.43 7.46 -6.44
N GLU A 131 -5.29 8.09 -7.24
CA GLU A 131 -4.94 9.05 -8.27
C GLU A 131 -5.44 10.44 -7.87
N GLU A 132 -4.57 11.45 -7.96
CA GLU A 132 -4.94 12.85 -7.73
C GLU A 132 -5.01 13.62 -9.04
N HIS A 133 -6.12 14.33 -9.24
CA HIS A 133 -6.47 15.00 -10.49
C HIS A 133 -6.35 16.51 -10.36
N GLU A 134 -5.89 17.18 -11.42
CA GLU A 134 -5.85 18.64 -11.56
C GLU A 134 -6.37 19.02 -12.95
N ILE A 135 -7.22 20.05 -13.01
CA ILE A 135 -7.76 20.59 -14.26
C ILE A 135 -7.04 21.89 -14.59
N ILE A 136 -6.41 21.95 -15.76
CA ILE A 136 -5.66 23.12 -16.25
C ILE A 136 -6.10 23.39 -17.69
N GLU A 137 -6.59 24.60 -17.97
CA GLU A 137 -7.01 24.99 -19.32
C GLU A 137 -7.96 23.96 -19.97
N GLN A 138 -8.96 23.49 -19.22
CA GLN A 138 -9.93 22.47 -19.65
C GLN A 138 -9.34 21.09 -19.98
N LYS A 139 -8.08 20.83 -19.61
CA LYS A 139 -7.44 19.52 -19.73
C LYS A 139 -7.22 18.93 -18.35
N GLU A 140 -7.50 17.65 -18.23
CA GLU A 140 -7.34 16.91 -16.99
C GLU A 140 -5.96 16.23 -16.94
N PHE A 141 -5.30 16.35 -15.80
CA PHE A 141 -3.99 15.78 -15.54
C PHE A 141 -4.01 15.01 -14.23
N ILE A 142 -3.30 13.88 -14.22
CA ILE A 142 -2.90 13.21 -12.99
C ILE A 142 -1.63 13.89 -12.47
N THR A 143 -1.69 14.31 -11.22
CA THR A 143 -0.62 15.01 -10.50
C THR A 143 0.13 14.11 -9.55
N HIS A 144 -0.54 13.08 -9.01
CA HIS A 144 0.06 12.03 -8.22
C HIS A 144 -0.64 10.71 -8.48
N ILE A 145 0.14 9.63 -8.46
CA ILE A 145 -0.35 8.25 -8.35
C ILE A 145 0.41 7.67 -7.17
N TYR A 146 -0.27 7.43 -6.06
CA TYR A 146 0.39 6.86 -4.88
C TYR A 146 -0.31 5.62 -4.38
N MET A 147 0.49 4.70 -3.85
CA MET A 147 0.02 3.62 -3.01
C MET A 147 -0.01 4.10 -1.57
N LYS A 148 -1.17 3.94 -0.93
CA LYS A 148 -1.40 4.20 0.49
C LYS A 148 -1.36 2.86 1.23
N LEU A 149 -0.37 2.71 2.09
CA LEU A 149 -0.15 1.50 2.88
C LEU A 149 -0.57 1.78 4.33
N TYR A 150 -1.67 1.19 4.79
CA TYR A 150 -2.14 1.34 6.16
C TYR A 150 -1.51 0.27 7.04
N VAL A 151 -0.91 0.69 8.15
CA VAL A 151 -0.26 -0.23 9.10
C VAL A 151 -0.75 -0.02 10.52
N ASP A 152 -0.58 -1.03 11.36
CA ASP A 152 -0.85 -1.04 12.80
C ASP A 152 0.14 -0.17 13.60
N ASP A 153 0.24 1.11 13.24
CA ASP A 153 1.10 2.09 13.91
C ASP A 153 0.27 3.27 14.41
N ILE A 154 0.37 3.55 15.71
CA ILE A 154 -0.40 4.59 16.40
C ILE A 154 0.08 6.00 15.98
N GLU A 155 1.35 6.15 15.61
CA GLU A 155 1.93 7.46 15.26
C GLU A 155 1.74 7.81 13.78
N ILE A 156 1.78 6.81 12.90
CA ILE A 156 1.68 7.01 11.45
C ILE A 156 0.73 5.95 10.88
N PRO A 157 -0.57 6.27 10.73
CA PRO A 157 -1.57 5.27 10.34
C PRO A 157 -1.41 4.78 8.90
N TYR A 158 -0.69 5.53 8.06
CA TYR A 158 -0.40 5.11 6.69
C TYR A 158 0.87 5.74 6.12
N PHE A 159 1.45 5.06 5.13
CA PHE A 159 2.57 5.53 4.32
C PHE A 159 2.13 5.77 2.87
N LEU A 160 2.69 6.81 2.25
CA LEU A 160 2.43 7.14 0.85
C LEU A 160 3.67 6.85 0.00
N ILE A 161 3.50 6.00 -0.99
CA ILE A 161 4.51 5.65 -1.98
C ILE A 161 4.05 6.21 -3.31
N ASP A 162 4.62 7.35 -3.71
CA ASP A 162 4.31 8.01 -4.98
C ASP A 162 5.07 7.34 -6.13
N PHE A 163 4.40 7.14 -7.26
CA PHE A 163 4.96 6.54 -8.49
C PHE A 163 5.23 7.57 -9.57
N LEU A 164 4.75 8.80 -9.40
CA LEU A 164 4.77 9.83 -10.42
C LEU A 164 5.77 10.95 -10.08
N ARG A 165 6.56 11.40 -11.06
CA ARG A 165 7.51 12.53 -10.89
C ARG A 165 7.03 13.84 -11.48
N PHE A 166 6.12 13.76 -12.44
CA PHE A 166 5.68 14.89 -13.26
C PHE A 166 4.25 14.63 -13.72
N ARG A 167 3.48 15.70 -13.91
CA ARG A 167 2.07 15.63 -14.32
C ARG A 167 1.91 14.86 -15.63
N VAL A 168 0.90 14.01 -15.70
CA VAL A 168 0.59 13.20 -16.88
C VAL A 168 -0.85 13.44 -17.29
N ARG A 169 -1.13 13.51 -18.60
CA ARG A 169 -2.51 13.65 -19.07
C ARG A 169 -3.30 12.37 -18.77
N VAL A 170 -4.52 12.52 -18.28
CA VAL A 170 -5.46 11.40 -18.09
C VAL A 170 -5.64 10.64 -19.41
N ASN A 171 -5.77 9.32 -19.33
CA ASN A 171 -5.92 8.40 -20.47
C ASN A 171 -4.75 8.41 -21.47
N SER A 172 -3.58 8.94 -21.10
CA SER A 172 -2.37 8.78 -21.90
C SER A 172 -1.71 7.42 -21.64
N LYS A 173 -0.87 6.95 -22.57
CA LYS A 173 -0.07 5.73 -22.38
C LYS A 173 0.76 5.77 -21.10
N ASN A 174 1.33 6.93 -20.77
CA ASN A 174 2.12 7.09 -19.55
C ASN A 174 1.26 6.97 -18.29
N HIS A 175 0.01 7.45 -18.33
CA HIS A 175 -0.93 7.33 -17.21
C HIS A 175 -1.19 5.84 -16.92
N PHE A 176 -1.60 5.09 -17.94
CA PHE A 176 -1.87 3.65 -17.79
C PHE A 176 -0.62 2.88 -17.33
N ASN A 177 0.53 3.10 -17.96
CA ASN A 177 1.77 2.42 -17.57
C ASN A 177 2.14 2.65 -16.10
N ILE A 178 2.02 3.88 -15.58
CA ILE A 178 2.38 4.18 -14.18
C ILE A 178 1.35 3.59 -13.23
N ARG A 179 0.07 3.64 -13.59
CA ARG A 179 -1.01 3.00 -12.83
C ARG A 179 -0.81 1.48 -12.75
N ASP A 180 -0.52 0.83 -13.87
CA ASP A 180 -0.26 -0.61 -13.92
C ASP A 180 0.91 -1.02 -13.00
N ILE A 181 1.99 -0.22 -12.97
CA ILE A 181 3.12 -0.45 -12.05
C ILE A 181 2.68 -0.34 -10.58
N ALA A 182 1.85 0.65 -10.25
CA ALA A 182 1.36 0.83 -8.89
C ALA A 182 0.42 -0.32 -8.47
N GLU A 183 -0.47 -0.75 -9.36
CA GLU A 183 -1.39 -1.87 -9.14
C GLU A 183 -0.62 -3.21 -9.04
N GLU A 184 0.36 -3.47 -9.90
CA GLU A 184 1.22 -4.66 -9.84
C GLU A 184 1.99 -4.71 -8.51
N SER A 185 2.53 -3.57 -8.07
CA SER A 185 3.22 -3.46 -6.79
C SER A 185 2.27 -3.76 -5.61
N MET A 186 1.04 -3.26 -5.66
CA MET A 186 0.01 -3.52 -4.64
C MET A 186 -0.34 -5.01 -4.59
N GLU A 187 -0.59 -5.64 -5.73
CA GLU A 187 -0.94 -7.06 -5.81
C GLU A 187 0.21 -7.95 -5.31
N LYS A 188 1.46 -7.60 -5.61
CA LYS A 188 2.62 -8.29 -5.04
C LYS A 188 2.62 -8.26 -3.51
N ILE A 189 2.36 -7.10 -2.90
CA ILE A 189 2.32 -6.98 -1.43
C ILE A 189 1.14 -7.79 -0.85
N LYS A 190 -0.05 -7.73 -1.46
CA LYS A 190 -1.20 -8.55 -1.03
C LYS A 190 -0.87 -10.05 -1.04
N ILE A 191 -0.18 -10.54 -2.07
CA ILE A 191 0.27 -11.93 -2.13
C ILE A 191 1.22 -12.26 -0.98
N LEU A 192 2.14 -11.36 -0.63
CA LEU A 192 3.07 -11.55 0.50
C LEU A 192 2.33 -11.59 1.85
N ILE A 193 1.32 -10.74 2.06
CA ILE A 193 0.45 -10.79 3.24
C ILE A 193 -0.27 -12.14 3.35
N LEU A 194 -0.81 -12.64 2.23
CA LEU A 194 -1.49 -13.94 2.19
C LEU A 194 -0.54 -15.11 2.51
N ARG A 195 0.71 -15.05 2.05
CA ARG A 195 1.74 -16.06 2.38
C ARG A 195 2.11 -16.01 3.86
N ALA A 196 2.39 -14.82 4.39
CA ALA A 196 2.69 -14.61 5.80
C ALA A 196 1.58 -15.15 6.73
N SER A 197 0.33 -14.93 6.33
CA SER A 197 -0.84 -15.43 7.06
C SER A 197 -0.89 -16.97 7.08
N LYS A 198 -0.62 -17.62 5.94
CA LYS A 198 -0.60 -19.08 5.83
C LYS A 198 0.49 -19.70 6.69
N ASP A 199 1.71 -19.15 6.64
CA ASP A 199 2.84 -19.70 7.38
C ASP A 199 2.66 -19.55 8.90
N SER A 200 2.07 -18.44 9.34
CA SER A 200 1.68 -18.24 10.74
C SER A 200 0.67 -19.29 11.23
N THR A 201 -0.26 -19.73 10.37
CA THR A 201 -1.21 -20.81 10.72
C THR A 201 -0.60 -22.21 10.66
N ALA A 202 0.41 -22.44 9.82
CA ALA A 202 1.11 -23.72 9.72
C ALA A 202 2.03 -23.95 10.91
N ASN A 203 2.79 -22.94 11.33
CA ASN A 203 3.68 -23.02 12.50
C ASN A 203 2.91 -23.26 13.82
N ASN A 204 1.68 -22.75 13.92
CA ASN A 204 0.79 -23.04 15.05
C ASN A 204 0.28 -24.51 15.10
N ARG A 205 0.48 -25.31 14.03
CA ARG A 205 0.09 -26.74 14.01
C ARG A 205 1.22 -27.68 14.42
N GLU A 206 2.48 -27.24 14.45
CA GLU A 206 3.64 -28.09 14.77
C GLU A 206 4.19 -27.90 16.20
N GLY A 207 3.71 -26.90 16.94
CA GLY A 207 4.10 -26.64 18.33
C GLY A 207 3.19 -27.28 19.39
N VAL A 208 3.19 -28.60 19.53
CA VAL A 208 2.59 -29.25 20.72
C VAL A 208 3.59 -29.19 21.88
N VAL A 209 3.61 -28.06 22.60
CA VAL A 209 4.06 -28.01 24.00
C VAL A 209 2.97 -27.36 24.82
N LYS A 210 2.36 -28.16 25.70
CA LYS A 210 1.39 -27.75 26.72
C LYS A 210 1.92 -26.59 27.55
N VAL A 211 1.31 -25.41 27.43
CA VAL A 211 1.12 -24.48 28.55
C VAL A 211 -0.30 -23.92 28.46
N SER A 212 -0.99 -24.06 29.59
CA SER A 212 -2.35 -23.65 29.98
C SER A 212 -3.16 -22.72 29.04
N ASN A 213 -4.35 -23.22 28.69
CA ASN A 213 -5.50 -22.48 28.15
C ASN A 213 -5.61 -21.04 28.69
N VAL A 214 -5.38 -20.07 27.82
CA VAL A 214 -6.14 -18.82 27.86
C VAL A 214 -7.25 -19.00 26.83
N SER A 215 -8.45 -19.35 27.31
CA SER A 215 -9.63 -19.42 26.46
C SER A 215 -10.10 -18.01 26.15
N PHE A 216 -9.99 -17.59 24.89
CA PHE A 216 -10.82 -16.51 24.39
C PHE A 216 -12.20 -17.09 24.09
N ASN A 217 -13.16 -16.80 24.95
CA ASN A 217 -14.57 -17.09 24.69
C ASN A 217 -15.04 -16.18 23.55
N ILE A 218 -15.02 -16.69 22.32
CA ILE A 218 -15.84 -16.12 21.24
C ILE A 218 -17.24 -16.70 21.43
N SER A 219 -18.06 -15.97 22.18
CA SER A 219 -19.49 -16.26 22.29
C SER A 219 -20.20 -15.70 21.05
N GLY A 220 -20.27 -16.51 20.00
CA GLY A 220 -20.97 -16.23 18.76
C GLY A 220 -20.63 -17.29 17.71
N ASN A 221 -21.62 -18.06 17.27
CA ASN A 221 -21.48 -19.25 16.46
C ASN A 221 -20.68 -18.99 15.17
N VAL A 222 -19.46 -19.53 15.06
CA VAL A 222 -18.64 -19.47 13.83
C VAL A 222 -19.16 -20.53 12.86
N TYR A 223 -20.28 -20.24 12.18
CA TYR A 223 -20.73 -21.04 11.04
C TYR A 223 -20.00 -20.56 9.78
N GLY A 224 -18.89 -21.24 9.49
CA GLY A 224 -18.03 -20.96 8.34
C GLY A 224 -16.75 -21.77 8.32
N ALA A 225 -16.67 -22.85 9.11
CA ALA A 225 -15.64 -23.84 8.93
C ALA A 225 -15.88 -24.53 7.58
N MET A 226 -15.16 -24.08 6.55
CA MET A 226 -14.92 -24.86 5.35
C MET A 226 -14.30 -26.20 5.79
N MET A 227 -15.14 -27.20 6.01
CA MET A 227 -14.72 -28.59 6.04
C MET A 227 -14.32 -28.94 4.61
N ALA A 228 -13.06 -28.68 4.27
CA ALA A 228 -12.46 -29.08 3.01
C ALA A 228 -12.27 -30.61 3.03
N THR A 229 -13.32 -31.37 2.72
CA THR A 229 -13.14 -32.70 2.16
C THR A 229 -12.58 -32.57 0.75
N GLN A 230 -11.53 -33.33 0.48
CA GLN A 230 -10.73 -33.33 -0.74
C GLN A 230 -11.59 -33.37 -2.02
N GLY A 231 -11.28 -32.50 -2.99
CA GLY A 231 -11.73 -32.63 -4.38
C GLY A 231 -12.56 -31.45 -4.89
N ALA A 232 -12.01 -30.74 -5.89
CA ALA A 232 -12.66 -29.80 -6.80
C ALA A 232 -13.73 -28.86 -6.18
N ALA A 233 -13.31 -27.63 -5.83
CA ALA A 233 -14.22 -26.56 -5.44
C ALA A 233 -15.00 -26.04 -6.67
N THR A 234 -16.17 -26.61 -6.93
CA THR A 234 -17.26 -25.92 -7.64
C THR A 234 -18.09 -25.17 -6.59
N MET A 235 -18.03 -23.82 -6.61
CA MET A 235 -18.88 -22.98 -5.78
C MET A 235 -20.34 -23.18 -6.20
N ASN A 236 -21.15 -23.78 -5.33
CA ASN A 236 -22.58 -23.94 -5.57
C ASN A 236 -23.31 -22.82 -4.81
N ASN A 237 -23.59 -21.71 -5.50
CA ASN A 237 -24.23 -20.51 -4.92
C ASN A 237 -25.56 -20.84 -4.20
N ASN A 238 -26.27 -21.89 -4.63
CA ASN A 238 -27.50 -22.36 -3.99
C ASN A 238 -27.31 -22.89 -2.57
N ILE A 239 -26.13 -23.43 -2.24
CA ILE A 239 -25.81 -23.91 -0.88
C ILE A 239 -25.60 -22.71 0.06
N TYR A 240 -24.93 -21.67 -0.44
CA TYR A 240 -24.55 -20.50 0.34
C TYR A 240 -25.77 -19.61 0.67
N ILE A 241 -26.72 -19.49 -0.25
CA ILE A 241 -27.97 -18.75 -0.01
C ILE A 241 -28.84 -19.44 1.06
N ASN A 242 -28.93 -20.77 1.05
CA ASN A 242 -29.67 -21.52 2.07
C ASN A 242 -29.04 -21.35 3.47
N GLU A 243 -27.73 -21.16 3.55
CA GLU A 243 -27.02 -20.87 4.81
C GLU A 243 -27.36 -19.46 5.32
N ILE A 244 -27.44 -18.46 4.44
CA ILE A 244 -27.87 -17.11 4.79
C ILE A 244 -29.33 -17.11 5.26
N GLU A 245 -30.23 -17.83 4.60
CA GLU A 245 -31.63 -17.97 5.03
C GLU A 245 -31.75 -18.59 6.43
N LYS A 246 -30.91 -19.58 6.74
CA LYS A 246 -30.85 -20.18 8.07
C LYS A 246 -30.35 -19.17 9.13
N MET A 247 -29.35 -18.35 8.80
CA MET A 247 -28.89 -17.30 9.70
C MET A 247 -29.96 -16.23 9.96
N ILE A 248 -30.79 -15.90 8.96
CA ILE A 248 -31.96 -15.02 9.11
C ILE A 248 -32.98 -15.67 10.04
N GLU A 249 -33.23 -16.97 9.90
CA GLU A 249 -34.14 -17.66 10.81
C GLU A 249 -33.66 -17.71 12.25
N GLU A 250 -32.36 -17.84 12.47
CA GLU A 250 -31.77 -17.92 13.81
C GLU A 250 -31.62 -16.54 14.47
N ASN A 251 -31.28 -15.50 13.70
CA ASN A 251 -30.85 -14.19 14.25
C ASN A 251 -31.70 -12.99 13.80
N GLY A 252 -32.64 -13.16 12.86
CA GLY A 252 -33.37 -12.04 12.24
C GLY A 252 -34.49 -11.43 13.08
N GLY A 253 -34.95 -12.08 14.15
CA GLY A 253 -35.96 -11.51 15.07
C GLY A 253 -37.23 -10.99 14.36
N ASN A 254 -37.57 -9.73 14.60
CA ASN A 254 -38.72 -9.04 13.95
C ASN A 254 -38.42 -8.56 12.52
N ASP A 255 -37.14 -8.47 12.16
CA ASP A 255 -36.65 -7.95 10.88
C ASP A 255 -36.46 -9.07 9.83
N LYS A 256 -36.85 -10.32 10.15
CA LYS A 256 -36.68 -11.50 9.28
C LYS A 256 -37.20 -11.32 7.86
N GLU A 257 -38.38 -10.73 7.72
CA GLU A 257 -39.02 -10.58 6.42
C GLU A 257 -38.29 -9.53 5.56
N GLU A 258 -37.84 -8.44 6.18
CA GLU A 258 -37.03 -7.41 5.53
C GLU A 258 -35.68 -7.98 5.07
N LEU A 259 -35.03 -8.77 5.93
CA LEU A 259 -33.75 -9.43 5.61
C LEU A 259 -33.89 -10.45 4.48
N ARG A 260 -35.00 -11.18 4.41
CA ARG A 260 -35.31 -12.10 3.30
C ARG A 260 -35.49 -11.36 1.98
N ILE A 261 -36.22 -10.26 1.99
CA ILE A 261 -36.42 -9.43 0.81
C ILE A 261 -35.06 -8.91 0.32
N MET A 262 -34.22 -8.38 1.23
CA MET A 262 -32.88 -7.92 0.90
C MET A 262 -32.02 -9.02 0.26
N VAL A 263 -31.96 -10.21 0.87
CA VAL A 263 -31.15 -11.32 0.34
C VAL A 263 -31.70 -11.83 -0.99
N ASN A 264 -33.02 -11.87 -1.16
CA ASN A 264 -33.64 -12.27 -2.41
C ASN A 264 -33.37 -11.27 -3.55
N GLU A 265 -33.45 -9.97 -3.28
CA GLU A 265 -33.11 -8.93 -4.25
C GLU A 265 -31.62 -8.95 -4.61
N ILE A 266 -30.73 -9.19 -3.64
CA ILE A 266 -29.30 -9.38 -3.91
C ILE A 266 -29.07 -10.62 -4.77
N ARG A 267 -29.78 -11.73 -4.50
CA ARG A 267 -29.72 -12.95 -5.31
C ARG A 267 -30.15 -12.70 -6.75
N GLU A 268 -31.32 -12.10 -6.95
CA GLU A 268 -31.85 -11.80 -8.28
C GLU A 268 -30.90 -10.89 -9.08
N LEU A 269 -30.30 -9.89 -8.42
CA LEU A 269 -29.29 -9.02 -9.03
C LEU A 269 -27.98 -9.73 -9.42
N LEU A 270 -27.60 -10.78 -8.71
CA LEU A 270 -26.42 -11.59 -9.03
C LEU A 270 -26.74 -12.66 -10.09
N GLU A 271 -27.99 -13.09 -10.20
CA GLU A 271 -28.44 -14.06 -11.21
C GLU A 271 -28.76 -13.42 -12.57
N ASP A 272 -29.24 -12.16 -12.58
CA ASP A 272 -29.42 -11.39 -13.80
C ASP A 272 -28.08 -10.92 -14.37
N LYS A 273 -27.82 -11.28 -15.63
CA LYS A 273 -26.56 -10.99 -16.36
C LYS A 273 -26.36 -9.52 -16.73
N GLU A 274 -27.02 -8.59 -16.05
CA GLU A 274 -26.78 -7.16 -16.26
C GLU A 274 -25.51 -6.71 -15.51
N GLU A 275 -24.82 -5.72 -16.07
CA GLU A 275 -23.64 -5.12 -15.45
C GLU A 275 -24.01 -4.51 -14.09
N ILE A 276 -23.65 -5.21 -13.00
CA ILE A 276 -23.87 -4.71 -11.64
C ILE A 276 -23.10 -3.39 -11.47
N LYS A 277 -23.83 -2.31 -11.23
CA LYS A 277 -23.27 -0.97 -11.02
C LYS A 277 -22.61 -0.88 -9.64
N LYS A 278 -21.40 -0.32 -9.59
CA LYS A 278 -20.69 -0.03 -8.34
C LYS A 278 -21.59 0.76 -7.39
N GLY A 279 -21.78 0.27 -6.16
CA GLY A 279 -22.64 0.90 -5.15
C GLY A 279 -24.01 0.26 -4.96
N ILE A 280 -24.28 -0.90 -5.56
CA ILE A 280 -25.59 -1.59 -5.43
C ILE A 280 -25.93 -2.00 -4.00
N LEU A 281 -24.93 -2.24 -3.14
CA LEU A 281 -25.14 -2.57 -1.72
C LEU A 281 -25.42 -1.33 -0.85
N LEU A 282 -25.22 -0.12 -1.37
CA LEU A 282 -25.47 1.12 -0.61
C LEU A 282 -26.94 1.26 -0.22
N LYS A 283 -27.87 0.75 -1.04
CA LYS A 283 -29.32 0.75 -0.73
C LYS A 283 -29.69 -0.09 0.49
N TYR A 284 -28.79 -0.97 0.94
CA TYR A 284 -28.97 -1.82 2.12
C TYR A 284 -27.97 -1.48 3.24
N SER A 285 -27.27 -0.35 3.15
CA SER A 285 -26.24 0.02 4.13
C SER A 285 -26.81 0.09 5.56
N ASP A 286 -27.99 0.68 5.73
CA ASP A 286 -28.67 0.76 7.03
C ASP A 286 -29.03 -0.64 7.59
N GLN A 287 -29.52 -1.55 6.73
CA GLN A 287 -29.84 -2.93 7.13
C GLN A 287 -28.57 -3.74 7.45
N LEU A 288 -27.49 -3.57 6.68
CA LEU A 288 -26.21 -4.24 6.90
C LEU A 288 -25.48 -3.72 8.14
N GLU A 289 -25.63 -2.44 8.48
CA GLU A 289 -25.11 -1.86 9.70
C GLU A 289 -25.90 -2.35 10.92
N LYS A 290 -27.23 -2.36 10.84
CA LYS A 290 -28.13 -2.85 11.88
C LYS A 290 -27.97 -4.35 12.14
N HIS A 291 -27.68 -5.14 11.11
CA HIS A 291 -27.55 -6.60 11.18
C HIS A 291 -26.14 -7.08 10.81
N SER A 292 -25.11 -6.50 11.42
CA SER A 292 -23.69 -6.77 11.13
C SER A 292 -23.28 -8.26 11.09
N TRP A 293 -24.01 -9.14 11.77
CA TRP A 293 -23.81 -10.59 11.76
C TRP A 293 -24.07 -11.24 10.39
N ILE A 294 -24.87 -10.63 9.51
CA ILE A 294 -25.17 -11.15 8.16
C ILE A 294 -24.26 -10.55 7.07
N THR A 295 -23.63 -9.41 7.38
CA THR A 295 -22.83 -8.62 6.43
C THR A 295 -21.65 -9.40 5.87
N GLY A 296 -20.98 -10.21 6.70
CA GLY A 296 -19.87 -11.06 6.26
C GLY A 296 -20.30 -12.11 5.22
N ALA A 297 -21.49 -12.69 5.38
CA ALA A 297 -22.02 -13.69 4.44
C ALA A 297 -22.46 -13.02 3.13
N ILE A 298 -23.10 -11.85 3.19
CA ILE A 298 -23.50 -11.09 1.99
C ILE A 298 -22.29 -10.62 1.19
N ALA A 299 -21.23 -10.18 1.88
CA ALA A 299 -19.97 -9.81 1.23
C ALA A 299 -19.33 -11.01 0.52
N GLN A 300 -19.31 -12.19 1.15
CA GLN A 300 -18.79 -13.41 0.53
C GLN A 300 -19.61 -13.86 -0.67
N LEU A 301 -20.94 -13.77 -0.62
CA LEU A 301 -21.83 -14.05 -1.76
C LEU A 301 -21.53 -13.12 -2.95
N THR A 302 -21.39 -11.82 -2.68
CA THR A 302 -21.11 -10.79 -3.70
C THR A 302 -19.70 -10.93 -4.29
N LEU A 303 -18.71 -11.22 -3.45
CA LEU A 303 -17.33 -11.46 -3.88
C LEU A 303 -17.20 -12.76 -4.69
N GLY A 304 -17.91 -13.82 -4.29
CA GLY A 304 -17.95 -15.08 -5.03
C GLY A 304 -18.47 -14.91 -6.45
N TRP A 305 -19.49 -14.07 -6.64
CA TRP A 305 -19.98 -13.68 -7.96
C TRP A 305 -18.99 -12.79 -8.75
N LEU A 306 -18.42 -11.76 -8.11
CA LEU A 306 -17.48 -10.83 -8.74
C LEU A 306 -16.21 -11.52 -9.28
N ILE A 307 -15.76 -12.55 -8.58
CA ILE A 307 -14.56 -13.32 -8.92
C ILE A 307 -14.90 -14.45 -9.92
N GLY A 308 -16.15 -14.50 -10.39
CA GLY A 308 -16.78 -15.52 -11.23
C GLY A 308 -15.85 -16.50 -11.94
N LYS A 309 -16.01 -17.78 -11.59
CA LYS A 309 -16.04 -18.86 -12.59
C LYS A 309 -17.48 -19.23 -12.86
#